data_AF-A0AAD9M7F3-F1
#
_entry.id   AF-A0AAD9M7F3-F1
#
_cell.length_a   1.000
_cell.length_b   1.000
_cell.length_c   1.000
_cell.angle_alpha   90.00
_cell.angle_beta   90.00
_cell.angle_gamma   90.00
#
_symmetry.space_group_name_H-M   'P 1'
#
loop_
_entity.id
_entity.type
_entity.pdbx_description
1 polymer ?
#
loop_
_entity_poly.entity_id
_entity_poly.type
_entity_poly.pdbx_seq_one_letter_code
_entity_poly.pdbx_strand_id
1 'polypeptide(L)'
;MATGKAFEGVFAINKPVGLSSAQVIRDCQEKFNPSELFRPLLAQEQAARDREPKNQWRRRGKNKKELSVKMGHGGTLDPLATGVLILGVGKGTKQLSNFLGCTKSYETVALFGASTDTYDRVGRIIKKGDYSQVTREAVEEALKSFKGRIKQIPPLYSALKMNGKPLYEYAREGKAIPREIETREVDVAKMELVEWYKPGTHNHRWPAEEAEESEKKLVNAVGVRS
;
A
#
# COMPACT_ATOMS: atom_id res chain seq x y z
N MET A 1 -18.83 -22.35 -29.03
CA MET A 1 -17.90 -21.27 -28.63
C MET A 1 -18.67 -20.29 -27.76
N ALA A 2 -18.10 -19.71 -26.71
CA ALA A 2 -18.81 -18.69 -25.91
C ALA A 2 -19.08 -17.47 -26.81
N THR A 3 -20.33 -17.27 -27.23
CA THR A 3 -20.79 -16.24 -28.18
C THR A 3 -21.08 -14.89 -27.52
N GLY A 4 -20.62 -14.68 -26.28
CA GLY A 4 -20.87 -13.47 -25.51
C GLY A 4 -19.76 -12.41 -25.64
N LYS A 5 -20.13 -11.14 -25.42
CA LYS A 5 -19.18 -10.03 -25.26
C LYS A 5 -18.24 -10.30 -24.07
N ALA A 6 -16.93 -10.19 -24.27
CA ALA A 6 -15.98 -10.26 -23.17
C ALA A 6 -16.04 -8.97 -22.34
N PHE A 7 -16.29 -9.11 -21.04
CA PHE A 7 -16.28 -8.00 -20.10
C PHE A 7 -14.83 -7.73 -19.65
N GLU A 8 -14.32 -6.58 -20.05
CA GLU A 8 -13.00 -6.08 -19.70
C GLU A 8 -13.05 -4.56 -19.53
N GLY A 9 -12.23 -4.03 -18.62
CA GLY A 9 -12.31 -2.61 -18.25
C GLY A 9 -11.72 -2.33 -16.88
N VAL A 10 -11.96 -1.12 -16.40
CA VAL A 10 -11.55 -0.67 -15.06
C VAL A 10 -12.80 -0.45 -14.23
N PHE A 11 -12.76 -0.85 -12.96
CA PHE A 11 -13.80 -0.58 -11.98
C PHE A 11 -13.18 -0.30 -10.63
N ALA A 12 -13.95 0.30 -9.73
CA ALA A 12 -13.54 0.54 -8.35
C ALA A 12 -14.23 -0.46 -7.42
N ILE A 13 -13.52 -0.92 -6.40
CA ILE A 13 -14.09 -1.68 -5.28
C ILE A 13 -13.80 -0.95 -3.97
N ASN A 14 -14.72 -1.02 -3.01
CA ASN A 14 -14.45 -0.62 -1.64
C ASN A 14 -13.70 -1.75 -0.92
N LYS A 15 -12.38 -1.60 -0.77
CA LYS A 15 -11.52 -2.55 -0.06
C LYS A 15 -11.85 -2.51 1.44
N PRO A 16 -12.16 -3.66 2.07
CA PRO A 16 -12.34 -3.73 3.51
C PRO A 16 -10.99 -3.70 4.25
N VAL A 17 -11.07 -3.46 5.56
CA VAL A 17 -9.91 -3.48 6.45
C VAL A 17 -9.37 -4.91 6.59
N GLY A 18 -8.06 -5.05 6.77
CA GLY A 18 -7.37 -6.32 7.02
C GLY A 18 -6.89 -7.06 5.78
N LEU A 19 -7.45 -6.79 4.60
CA LEU A 19 -7.01 -7.42 3.36
C LEU A 19 -5.89 -6.63 2.70
N SER A 20 -4.92 -7.28 2.07
CA SER A 20 -4.00 -6.58 1.14
C SER A 20 -4.70 -6.32 -0.21
N SER A 21 -4.26 -5.33 -0.99
CA SER A 21 -4.76 -5.13 -2.37
C SER A 21 -4.61 -6.39 -3.24
N ALA A 22 -3.55 -7.18 -3.03
CA ALA A 22 -3.34 -8.43 -3.73
C ALA A 22 -4.33 -9.53 -3.29
N GLN A 23 -4.73 -9.56 -2.02
CA GLN A 23 -5.77 -10.47 -1.54
C GLN A 23 -7.12 -10.12 -2.16
N VAL A 24 -7.49 -8.84 -2.24
CA VAL A 24 -8.73 -8.42 -2.91
C VAL A 24 -8.79 -8.93 -4.35
N ILE A 25 -7.68 -8.90 -5.09
CA ILE A 25 -7.62 -9.48 -6.45
C ILE A 25 -7.89 -10.98 -6.42
N ARG A 26 -7.28 -11.73 -5.49
CA ARG A 26 -7.50 -13.17 -5.36
C ARG A 26 -8.97 -13.48 -5.06
N ASP A 27 -9.57 -12.76 -4.13
CA ASP A 27 -10.99 -12.94 -3.77
C ASP A 27 -11.91 -12.63 -4.96
N CYS A 28 -11.61 -11.58 -5.74
CA CYS A 28 -12.34 -11.31 -6.98
C CYS A 28 -12.17 -12.47 -7.99
N GLN A 29 -10.96 -12.98 -8.18
CA GLN A 29 -10.69 -14.08 -9.10
C GLN A 29 -11.44 -15.36 -8.71
N GLU A 30 -11.55 -15.68 -7.42
CA GLU A 30 -12.34 -16.82 -6.93
C GLU A 30 -13.82 -16.74 -7.36
N LYS A 31 -14.38 -15.54 -7.45
CA LYS A 31 -15.76 -15.32 -7.93
C LYS A 31 -15.85 -15.19 -9.45
N PHE A 32 -14.86 -14.58 -10.08
CA PHE A 32 -14.90 -14.25 -11.50
C PHE A 32 -14.59 -15.45 -12.38
N ASN A 33 -13.64 -16.30 -11.97
CA ASN A 33 -13.21 -17.47 -12.74
C ASN A 33 -14.36 -18.46 -13.07
N PRO A 34 -15.24 -18.86 -12.12
CA PRO A 34 -16.35 -19.77 -12.41
C PRO A 34 -17.57 -19.07 -13.05
N SER A 35 -17.57 -17.75 -13.18
CA SER A 35 -18.75 -17.01 -13.62
C SER A 35 -18.95 -17.05 -15.14
N GLU A 36 -20.21 -17.14 -15.57
CA GLU A 36 -20.57 -17.07 -17.00
C GLU A 36 -20.22 -15.70 -17.62
N LEU A 37 -20.19 -14.63 -16.82
CA LEU A 37 -19.86 -13.28 -17.27
C LEU A 37 -18.45 -13.18 -17.87
N PHE A 38 -17.46 -13.82 -17.25
CA PHE A 38 -16.06 -13.78 -17.68
C PHE A 38 -15.64 -15.00 -18.52
N ARG A 39 -16.55 -15.95 -18.74
CA ARG A 39 -16.30 -17.13 -19.58
C ARG A 39 -15.81 -16.77 -21.00
N PRO A 40 -16.36 -15.75 -21.71
CA PRO A 40 -15.82 -15.35 -23.00
C PRO A 40 -14.37 -14.84 -22.92
N LEU A 41 -14.01 -14.13 -21.86
CA LEU A 41 -12.65 -13.62 -21.65
C LEU A 41 -11.64 -14.75 -21.41
N LEU A 42 -12.02 -15.75 -20.59
CA LEU A 42 -11.21 -16.94 -20.36
C LEU A 42 -11.03 -17.77 -21.64
N ALA A 43 -12.10 -17.93 -22.42
CA ALA A 43 -12.04 -18.64 -23.70
C ALA A 43 -11.09 -17.96 -24.71
N GLN A 44 -11.08 -16.61 -24.75
CA GLN A 44 -10.15 -15.85 -25.58
C GLN A 44 -8.70 -16.04 -25.14
N GLU A 45 -8.43 -16.01 -23.83
CA GLU A 45 -7.09 -16.27 -23.28
C GLU A 45 -6.63 -17.71 -23.56
N GLN A 46 -7.52 -18.70 -23.43
CA GLN A 46 -7.21 -20.10 -23.76
C GLN A 46 -6.87 -20.24 -25.26
N ALA A 47 -7.70 -19.69 -26.15
CA ALA A 47 -7.45 -19.72 -27.58
C ALA A 47 -6.14 -19.01 -27.98
N ALA A 48 -5.77 -17.94 -27.27
CA ALA A 48 -4.48 -17.28 -27.47
C ALA A 48 -3.31 -18.18 -27.05
N ARG A 49 -3.41 -18.87 -25.90
CA ARG A 49 -2.41 -19.84 -25.43
C ARG A 49 -2.25 -21.01 -26.39
N ASP A 50 -3.33 -21.50 -26.99
CA ASP A 50 -3.30 -22.63 -27.93
C ASP A 50 -2.62 -22.28 -29.26
N ARG A 51 -2.58 -20.99 -29.62
CA ARG A 51 -1.90 -20.47 -30.83
C ARG A 51 -0.42 -20.14 -30.60
N GLU A 52 0.09 -20.23 -29.36
CA GLU A 52 1.48 -19.90 -29.07
C GLU A 52 2.46 -20.93 -29.67
N PRO A 53 3.58 -20.48 -30.27
CA PRO A 53 4.57 -21.39 -30.84
C PRO A 53 5.28 -22.21 -29.74
N LYS A 54 5.67 -23.45 -30.08
CA LYS A 54 6.25 -24.45 -29.15
C LYS A 54 7.45 -23.94 -28.33
N ASN A 55 8.21 -22.98 -28.84
CA ASN A 55 9.36 -22.36 -28.15
C ASN A 55 8.94 -21.44 -26.99
N GLN A 56 7.84 -20.69 -27.13
CA GLN A 56 7.26 -19.89 -26.05
C GLN A 56 6.56 -20.79 -25.02
N TRP A 57 5.91 -21.85 -25.48
CA TRP A 57 5.30 -22.86 -24.63
C TRP A 57 6.32 -23.53 -23.69
N ARG A 58 7.52 -23.85 -24.19
CA ARG A 58 8.64 -24.39 -23.39
C ARG A 58 9.14 -23.41 -22.33
N ARG A 59 9.19 -22.09 -22.63
CA ARG A 59 9.58 -21.04 -21.67
C ARG A 59 8.60 -20.91 -20.50
N ARG A 60 7.33 -21.27 -20.70
CA ARG A 60 6.30 -21.31 -19.64
C ARG A 60 6.37 -22.54 -18.73
N GLY A 61 7.35 -23.45 -18.90
CA GLY A 61 7.49 -24.69 -18.13
C GLY A 61 7.39 -24.55 -16.60
N LYS A 62 7.10 -25.69 -15.94
CA LYS A 62 6.87 -25.95 -14.48
C LYS A 62 5.84 -25.09 -13.75
N ASN A 63 5.69 -23.80 -14.05
CA ASN A 63 4.68 -22.91 -13.47
C ASN A 63 3.55 -22.65 -14.48
N LYS A 64 2.82 -23.71 -14.86
CA LYS A 64 1.55 -23.58 -15.58
C LYS A 64 0.56 -22.89 -14.64
N LYS A 65 0.55 -21.56 -14.67
CA LYS A 65 -0.47 -20.80 -13.93
C LYS A 65 -1.82 -21.16 -14.53
N GLU A 66 -2.71 -21.63 -13.65
CA GLU A 66 -4.09 -21.95 -14.00
C GLU A 66 -4.73 -20.81 -14.79
N LEU A 67 -5.63 -21.15 -15.72
CA LEU A 67 -6.34 -20.16 -16.50
C LEU A 67 -7.25 -19.36 -15.55
N SER A 68 -6.93 -18.08 -15.37
CA SER A 68 -7.64 -17.18 -14.47
C SER A 68 -7.98 -15.88 -15.18
N VAL A 69 -9.05 -15.20 -14.75
CA VAL A 69 -9.40 -13.86 -15.22
C VAL A 69 -8.22 -12.93 -14.93
N LYS A 70 -7.66 -12.33 -15.98
CA LYS A 70 -6.52 -11.43 -15.85
C LYS A 70 -6.95 -10.18 -15.10
N MET A 71 -6.31 -9.91 -13.96
CA MET A 71 -6.61 -8.77 -13.10
C MET A 71 -5.35 -8.07 -12.59
N GLY A 72 -5.50 -6.79 -12.22
CA GLY A 72 -4.48 -5.97 -11.57
C GLY A 72 -5.12 -4.80 -10.81
N HIS A 73 -4.33 -4.04 -10.05
CA HIS A 73 -4.81 -2.85 -9.34
C HIS A 73 -4.02 -1.58 -9.71
N GLY A 74 -4.67 -0.42 -9.62
CA GLY A 74 -4.15 0.90 -10.05
C GLY A 74 -3.53 1.73 -8.93
N GLY A 75 -3.04 1.07 -7.88
CA GLY A 75 -2.52 1.69 -6.66
C GLY A 75 -2.72 0.76 -5.46
N THR A 76 -1.72 0.66 -4.58
CA THR A 76 -1.80 -0.18 -3.38
C THR A 76 -2.50 0.59 -2.26
N LEU A 77 -3.36 -0.10 -1.52
CA LEU A 77 -3.85 0.35 -0.21
C LEU A 77 -3.30 -0.60 0.85
N ASP A 78 -2.79 -0.04 1.94
CA ASP A 78 -2.28 -0.82 3.05
C ASP A 78 -3.39 -1.73 3.64
N PRO A 79 -3.03 -2.86 4.27
CA PRO A 79 -4.02 -3.75 4.86
C PRO A 79 -4.97 -3.05 5.83
N LEU A 80 -4.45 -2.12 6.63
CA LEU A 80 -5.22 -1.33 7.57
C LEU A 80 -6.18 -0.33 6.90
N ALA A 81 -5.85 0.15 5.70
CA ALA A 81 -6.65 1.15 5.00
C ALA A 81 -7.91 0.52 4.38
N THR A 82 -9.00 1.26 4.40
CA THR A 82 -10.23 0.96 3.66
C THR A 82 -10.40 1.92 2.49
N GLY A 83 -11.37 1.65 1.62
CA GLY A 83 -11.79 2.61 0.61
C GLY A 83 -11.50 2.17 -0.82
N VAL A 84 -11.36 3.15 -1.70
CA VAL A 84 -11.39 2.93 -3.15
C VAL A 84 -10.11 2.24 -3.65
N LEU A 85 -10.25 0.99 -4.10
CA LEU A 85 -9.22 0.26 -4.82
C LEU A 85 -9.62 0.14 -6.30
N ILE A 86 -8.82 0.73 -7.19
CA ILE A 86 -9.04 0.64 -8.64
C ILE A 86 -8.54 -0.71 -9.13
N LEU A 87 -9.41 -1.47 -9.80
CA LEU A 87 -9.12 -2.78 -10.38
C LEU A 87 -9.30 -2.76 -11.89
N GLY A 88 -8.41 -3.46 -12.59
CA GLY A 88 -8.48 -3.64 -14.04
C GLY A 88 -8.69 -5.11 -14.36
N VAL A 89 -9.57 -5.41 -15.31
CA VAL A 89 -9.84 -6.76 -15.84
C VAL A 89 -9.53 -6.81 -17.32
N GLY A 90 -8.90 -7.89 -17.78
CA GLY A 90 -8.58 -8.10 -19.19
C GLY A 90 -7.68 -6.98 -19.73
N LYS A 91 -8.08 -6.34 -20.85
CA LYS A 91 -7.36 -5.15 -21.37
C LYS A 91 -7.44 -3.93 -20.46
N GLY A 92 -8.39 -3.88 -19.53
CA GLY A 92 -8.47 -2.83 -18.52
C GLY A 92 -7.21 -2.71 -17.66
N THR A 93 -6.44 -3.80 -17.49
CA THR A 93 -5.15 -3.74 -16.78
C THR A 93 -4.15 -2.79 -17.43
N LYS A 94 -4.27 -2.52 -18.74
CA LYS A 94 -3.41 -1.59 -19.47
C LYS A 94 -3.68 -0.13 -19.13
N GLN A 95 -4.83 0.18 -18.52
CA GLN A 95 -5.22 1.53 -18.13
C GLN A 95 -4.81 1.86 -16.69
N LEU A 96 -4.33 0.88 -15.91
CA LEU A 96 -4.06 1.04 -14.48
C LEU A 96 -2.96 2.07 -14.17
N SER A 97 -2.00 2.25 -15.08
CA SER A 97 -0.95 3.26 -14.95
C SER A 97 -1.51 4.68 -14.87
N ASN A 98 -2.66 4.94 -15.50
CA ASN A 98 -3.28 6.26 -15.51
C ASN A 98 -3.78 6.67 -14.11
N PHE A 99 -4.04 5.69 -13.23
CA PHE A 99 -4.54 5.92 -11.87
C PHE A 99 -3.44 6.08 -10.82
N LEU A 100 -2.18 5.79 -11.20
CA LEU A 100 -1.03 5.99 -10.32
C LEU A 100 -0.70 7.48 -10.17
N GLY A 101 -0.90 8.27 -11.22
CA GLY A 101 -0.65 9.72 -11.24
C GLY A 101 -1.85 10.58 -10.82
N CYS A 102 -2.99 9.97 -10.46
CA CYS A 102 -4.14 10.72 -9.99
C CYS A 102 -3.91 11.28 -8.59
N THR A 103 -4.51 12.44 -8.31
CA THR A 103 -4.66 12.95 -6.95
C THR A 103 -5.47 11.97 -6.10
N LYS A 104 -5.03 11.75 -4.86
CA LYS A 104 -5.66 10.85 -3.91
C LYS A 104 -6.04 11.66 -2.65
N SER A 105 -7.21 11.36 -2.11
CA SER A 105 -7.68 11.93 -0.85
C SER A 105 -7.74 10.83 0.19
N TYR A 106 -7.30 11.14 1.40
CA TYR A 106 -7.26 10.22 2.53
C TYR A 106 -7.84 10.90 3.76
N GLU A 107 -8.49 10.09 4.59
CA GLU A 107 -8.87 10.44 5.95
C GLU A 107 -8.16 9.46 6.87
N THR A 108 -7.53 9.97 7.93
CA THR A 108 -6.73 9.18 8.85
C THR A 108 -6.85 9.72 10.27
N VAL A 109 -6.66 8.83 11.24
CA VAL A 109 -6.56 9.17 12.66
C VAL A 109 -5.12 8.97 13.10
N ALA A 110 -4.49 10.05 13.54
CA ALA A 110 -3.17 10.01 14.16
C ALA A 110 -3.30 9.98 15.69
N LEU A 111 -2.53 9.12 16.35
CA LEU A 111 -2.46 9.05 17.81
C LEU A 111 -1.07 9.51 18.27
N PHE A 112 -1.02 10.62 19.00
CA PHE A 112 0.24 11.22 19.46
C PHE A 112 0.90 10.44 20.61
N GLY A 113 2.18 10.71 20.82
CA GLY A 113 2.99 10.21 21.94
C GLY A 113 3.77 8.91 21.68
N ALA A 114 3.60 8.28 20.51
CA ALA A 114 4.43 7.16 20.08
C ALA A 114 4.68 7.18 18.57
N SER A 115 5.84 6.66 18.17
CA SER A 115 6.19 6.33 16.78
C SER A 115 6.39 4.83 16.66
N THR A 116 5.94 4.25 15.55
CA THR A 116 6.02 2.81 15.27
C THR A 116 6.93 2.54 14.07
N ASP A 117 7.45 1.31 13.96
CA ASP A 117 8.31 0.93 12.83
C ASP A 117 7.58 1.03 11.48
N THR A 118 6.30 0.69 11.42
CA THR A 118 5.46 0.76 10.20
C THR A 118 4.72 2.09 10.01
N TYR A 119 4.88 3.06 10.91
CA TYR A 119 4.10 4.32 10.96
C TYR A 119 2.58 4.14 11.05
N ASP A 120 2.12 2.96 11.46
CA ASP A 120 0.72 2.67 11.74
C ASP A 120 0.55 1.88 13.05
N ARG A 121 -0.69 1.51 13.37
CA ARG A 121 -1.04 0.80 14.60
C ARG A 121 -0.78 -0.71 14.59
N VAL A 122 -0.26 -1.28 13.50
CA VAL A 122 0.04 -2.72 13.42
C VAL A 122 1.54 -3.02 13.62
N GLY A 123 2.37 -1.98 13.65
CA GLY A 123 3.80 -2.08 13.95
C GLY A 123 4.12 -2.17 15.43
N ARG A 124 5.42 -2.08 15.73
CA ARG A 124 6.00 -2.06 17.07
C ARG A 124 6.45 -0.66 17.44
N ILE A 125 6.29 -0.25 18.69
CA ILE A 125 6.72 1.05 19.18
C ILE A 125 8.25 1.14 19.14
N ILE A 126 8.77 2.13 18.42
CA ILE A 126 10.20 2.44 18.32
C ILE A 126 10.61 3.64 19.17
N LYS A 127 9.66 4.54 19.46
CA LYS A 127 9.90 5.75 20.26
C LYS A 127 8.63 6.16 20.97
N LYS A 128 8.76 6.58 22.23
CA LYS A 128 7.71 7.28 22.98
C LYS A 128 8.15 8.71 23.22
N GLY A 129 7.21 9.64 23.23
CA GLY A 129 7.45 11.05 23.46
C GLY A 129 6.40 11.63 24.39
N ASP A 130 6.78 12.66 25.14
CA ASP A 130 5.79 13.44 25.87
C ASP A 130 4.84 14.12 24.89
N TYR A 131 3.55 14.03 25.18
CA TYR A 131 2.47 14.61 24.39
C TYR A 131 1.62 15.60 25.23
N SER A 132 2.06 15.92 26.45
CA SER A 132 1.35 16.83 27.37
C SER A 132 1.08 18.22 26.76
N GLN A 133 1.98 18.68 25.89
CA GLN A 133 1.91 19.99 25.23
C GLN A 133 1.12 19.97 23.91
N VAL A 134 0.63 18.80 23.47
CA VAL A 134 -0.08 18.70 22.18
C VAL A 134 -1.51 19.20 22.35
N THR A 135 -1.77 20.39 21.81
CA THR A 135 -3.12 20.98 21.75
C THR A 135 -3.69 20.92 20.34
N ARG A 136 -5.01 21.10 20.23
CA ARG A 136 -5.69 21.19 18.94
C ARG A 136 -5.10 22.30 18.09
N GLU A 137 -4.89 23.46 18.69
CA GLU A 137 -4.40 24.68 18.03
C GLU A 137 -2.96 24.49 17.55
N ALA A 138 -2.11 23.83 18.34
CA ALA A 138 -0.74 23.50 17.95
C ALA A 138 -0.70 22.55 16.73
N VAL A 139 -1.61 21.57 16.69
CA VAL A 139 -1.74 20.66 15.55
C VAL A 139 -2.24 21.41 14.31
N GLU A 140 -3.30 22.21 14.43
CA GLU A 140 -3.84 23.02 13.32
C GLU A 140 -2.78 23.96 12.73
N GLU A 141 -1.92 24.56 13.56
CA GLU A 141 -0.79 25.37 13.11
C GLU A 141 0.26 24.53 12.38
N ALA A 142 0.67 23.40 12.97
CA ALA A 142 1.67 22.51 12.38
C ALA A 142 1.23 21.98 11.00
N LEU A 143 -0.05 21.68 10.80
CA LEU A 143 -0.61 21.22 9.52
C LEU A 143 -0.38 22.20 8.36
N LYS A 144 -0.21 23.50 8.64
CA LYS A 144 0.07 24.49 7.59
C LYS A 144 1.43 24.24 6.91
N SER A 145 2.41 23.76 7.66
CA SER A 145 3.75 23.45 7.13
C SER A 145 3.79 22.26 6.18
N PHE A 146 2.75 21.42 6.20
CA PHE A 146 2.64 20.25 5.34
C PHE A 146 1.92 20.54 4.01
N LYS A 147 1.43 21.76 3.78
CA LYS A 147 0.73 22.12 2.53
C LYS A 147 1.71 22.52 1.43
N GLY A 148 1.39 22.18 0.19
CA GLY A 148 2.23 22.45 -0.99
C GLY A 148 3.31 21.39 -1.20
N ARG A 149 4.42 21.80 -1.83
CA ARG A 149 5.54 20.90 -2.16
C ARG A 149 6.44 20.69 -0.96
N ILE A 150 6.50 19.45 -0.49
CA ILE A 150 7.34 19.04 0.63
C ILE A 150 8.24 17.87 0.21
N LYS A 151 9.33 17.67 0.97
CA LYS A 151 10.21 16.51 0.82
C LYS A 151 9.90 15.52 1.93
N GLN A 152 9.55 14.29 1.56
CA GLN A 152 9.34 13.19 2.51
C GLN A 152 10.49 12.19 2.42
N ILE A 153 10.97 11.76 3.58
CA ILE A 153 11.89 10.62 3.68
C ILE A 153 11.03 9.36 3.78
N PRO A 154 11.15 8.41 2.84
CA PRO A 154 10.49 7.12 2.97
C PRO A 154 10.85 6.40 4.28
N PRO A 155 9.91 5.65 4.89
CA PRO A 155 10.20 4.90 6.11
C PRO A 155 11.34 3.91 5.91
N LEU A 156 12.16 3.74 6.96
CA LEU A 156 13.18 2.70 7.01
C LEU A 156 12.55 1.30 6.89
N TYR A 157 11.36 1.08 7.44
CA TYR A 157 10.60 -0.16 7.27
C TYR A 157 9.75 -0.14 5.98
N SER A 158 10.40 0.05 4.83
CA SER A 158 9.77 -0.02 3.52
C SER A 158 10.35 -1.12 2.65
N ALA A 159 9.60 -1.54 1.63
CA ALA A 159 10.06 -2.48 0.61
C ALA A 159 11.04 -1.85 -0.41
N LEU A 160 11.43 -0.58 -0.21
CA LEU A 160 12.46 0.06 -1.02
C LEU A 160 13.77 -0.69 -0.86
N LYS A 161 14.52 -0.85 -1.96
CA LYS A 161 15.76 -1.60 -1.96
C LYS A 161 16.96 -0.67 -1.94
N MET A 162 17.95 -1.01 -1.13
CA MET A 162 19.28 -0.42 -1.14
C MET A 162 20.29 -1.55 -1.36
N ASN A 163 21.09 -1.44 -2.42
CA ASN A 163 22.03 -2.49 -2.84
C ASN A 163 21.38 -3.88 -3.00
N GLY A 164 20.18 -3.94 -3.58
CA GLY A 164 19.44 -5.18 -3.84
C GLY A 164 18.67 -5.74 -2.64
N LYS A 165 18.94 -5.24 -1.42
CA LYS A 165 18.29 -5.67 -0.18
C LYS A 165 17.21 -4.65 0.27
N PRO A 166 16.00 -5.09 0.65
CA PRO A 166 14.97 -4.21 1.20
C PRO A 166 15.39 -3.48 2.48
N LEU A 167 14.98 -2.21 2.64
CA LEU A 167 15.34 -1.38 3.80
C LEU A 167 14.86 -1.99 5.12
N TYR A 168 13.66 -2.59 5.15
CA TYR A 168 13.14 -3.24 6.36
C TYR A 168 14.03 -4.38 6.86
N GLU A 169 14.80 -5.05 5.99
CA GLU A 169 15.71 -6.12 6.41
C GLU A 169 16.95 -5.56 7.10
N TYR A 170 17.46 -4.40 6.68
CA TYR A 170 18.51 -3.70 7.42
C TYR A 170 18.02 -3.30 8.81
N ALA A 171 16.79 -2.79 8.88
CA ALA A 171 16.14 -2.37 10.12
C ALA A 171 16.05 -3.52 11.14
N ARG A 172 15.47 -4.65 10.73
CA ARG A 172 15.28 -5.84 11.56
C ARG A 172 16.59 -6.51 11.97
N GLU A 173 17.63 -6.42 11.14
CA GLU A 173 18.95 -6.94 11.49
C GLU A 173 19.77 -5.97 12.34
N GLY A 174 19.26 -4.77 12.64
CA GLY A 174 20.00 -3.71 13.34
C GLY A 174 21.25 -3.25 12.59
N LYS A 175 21.32 -3.44 11.27
CA LYS A 175 22.49 -3.10 10.45
C LYS A 175 22.35 -1.68 9.90
N ALA A 176 23.45 -0.94 9.96
CA ALA A 176 23.53 0.37 9.32
C ALA A 176 23.19 0.27 7.82
N ILE A 177 22.40 1.23 7.34
CA ILE A 177 22.11 1.35 5.91
C ILE A 177 23.36 1.86 5.17
N PRO A 178 23.66 1.36 3.97
CA PRO A 178 24.85 1.75 3.21
C PRO A 178 24.95 3.26 2.87
N ARG A 179 23.82 3.97 2.83
CA ARG A 179 23.74 5.41 2.53
C ARG A 179 22.41 5.98 3.03
N GLU A 180 22.28 7.30 3.04
CA GLU A 180 21.05 8.00 3.41
C GLU A 180 19.88 7.64 2.50
N ILE A 181 18.65 7.68 3.05
CA ILE A 181 17.43 7.44 2.29
C ILE A 181 17.10 8.70 1.49
N GLU A 182 17.05 8.57 0.16
CA GLU A 182 16.69 9.67 -0.73
C GLU A 182 15.27 10.18 -0.46
N THR A 183 15.13 11.50 -0.29
CA THR A 183 13.84 12.16 -0.14
C THR A 183 13.05 12.14 -1.44
N ARG A 184 11.72 12.08 -1.33
CA ARG A 184 10.79 12.20 -2.45
C ARG A 184 10.01 13.50 -2.33
N GLU A 185 9.85 14.19 -3.46
CA GLU A 185 8.94 15.32 -3.53
C GLU A 185 7.49 14.82 -3.57
N VAL A 186 6.65 15.50 -2.81
CA VAL A 186 5.21 15.27 -2.74
C VAL A 186 4.51 16.62 -2.69
N ASP A 187 3.35 16.69 -3.34
CA ASP A 187 2.52 17.89 -3.36
C ASP A 187 1.23 17.63 -2.59
N VAL A 188 1.03 18.41 -1.53
CA VAL A 188 -0.14 18.32 -0.65
C VAL A 188 -1.08 19.49 -0.95
N ALA A 189 -2.05 19.24 -1.83
CA ALA A 189 -3.01 20.25 -2.27
C ALA A 189 -3.90 20.76 -1.12
N LYS A 190 -4.33 19.86 -0.22
CA LYS A 190 -5.18 20.18 0.93
C LYS A 190 -4.84 19.28 2.11
N MET A 191 -4.79 19.87 3.31
CA MET A 191 -4.68 19.15 4.57
C MET A 191 -5.46 19.92 5.63
N GLU A 192 -6.35 19.25 6.34
CA GLU A 192 -7.22 19.85 7.34
C GLU A 192 -7.44 18.88 8.51
N LEU A 193 -7.62 19.44 9.71
CA LEU A 193 -8.06 18.69 10.86
C LEU A 193 -9.59 18.55 10.77
N VAL A 194 -10.07 17.32 10.60
CA VAL A 194 -11.51 17.04 10.45
C VAL A 194 -12.17 16.84 11.82
N GLU A 195 -11.48 16.16 12.74
CA GLU A 195 -12.00 15.86 14.07
C GLU A 195 -10.88 15.87 15.12
N TRP A 196 -11.20 16.34 16.33
CA TRP A 196 -10.28 16.35 17.47
C TRP A 196 -10.85 15.53 18.63
N TYR A 197 -10.19 14.41 18.93
CA TYR A 197 -10.51 13.57 20.09
C TYR A 197 -9.73 14.05 21.31
N LYS A 198 -10.44 14.45 22.38
CA LYS A 198 -9.77 14.86 23.63
C LYS A 198 -9.12 13.64 24.30
N PRO A 199 -8.03 13.85 25.06
CA PRO A 199 -7.45 12.79 25.89
C PRO A 199 -8.53 12.12 26.76
N GLY A 200 -8.60 10.79 26.73
CA GLY A 200 -9.57 10.00 27.49
C GLY A 200 -10.96 9.89 26.87
N THR A 201 -11.26 10.53 25.74
CA THR A 201 -12.59 10.46 25.09
C THR A 201 -12.64 9.49 23.90
N HIS A 202 -11.58 8.72 23.66
CA HIS A 202 -11.47 7.80 22.53
C HIS A 202 -10.87 6.45 22.92
N ASN A 203 -11.13 5.44 22.07
CA ASN A 203 -10.67 4.06 22.29
C ASN A 203 -9.42 3.68 21.48
N HIS A 204 -8.82 4.61 20.73
CA HIS A 204 -7.53 4.36 20.08
C HIS A 204 -6.42 4.08 21.10
N ARG A 205 -5.54 3.13 20.77
CA ARG A 205 -4.42 2.69 21.60
C ARG A 205 -3.17 2.56 20.74
N TRP A 206 -2.00 2.79 21.33
CA TRP A 206 -0.74 2.40 20.72
C TRP A 206 -0.65 0.87 20.61
N PRO A 207 0.20 0.34 19.72
CA PRO A 207 0.52 -1.08 19.71
C PRO A 207 1.06 -1.57 21.07
N ALA A 208 0.83 -2.83 21.39
CA ALA A 208 1.32 -3.43 22.64
C ALA A 208 2.82 -3.76 22.59
N GLU A 209 3.34 -4.05 21.41
CA GLU A 209 4.72 -4.50 21.21
C GLU A 209 5.68 -3.31 21.04
N GLU A 210 6.87 -3.42 21.63
CA GLU A 210 7.97 -2.49 21.40
C GLU A 210 9.08 -3.17 20.58
N ALA A 211 9.76 -2.40 19.73
CA ALA A 211 10.91 -2.88 18.97
C ALA A 211 12.12 -3.13 19.89
N GLU A 212 13.04 -3.98 19.43
CA GLU A 212 14.28 -4.25 20.16
C GLU A 212 15.20 -3.02 20.26
N GLU A 213 16.09 -2.99 21.25
CA GLU A 213 16.98 -1.85 21.49
C GLU A 213 17.93 -1.57 20.31
N SER A 214 18.37 -2.62 19.61
CA SER A 214 19.16 -2.55 18.38
C SER A 214 18.41 -1.81 17.26
N GLU A 215 17.13 -2.14 17.08
CA GLU A 215 16.23 -1.52 16.10
C GLU A 215 15.96 -0.05 16.46
N LYS A 216 15.67 0.24 17.73
CA LYS A 216 15.45 1.61 18.24
C LYS A 216 16.66 2.51 18.00
N LYS A 217 17.88 2.02 18.26
CA LYS A 217 19.14 2.75 18.02
C LYS A 217 19.34 3.08 16.54
N LEU A 218 19.08 2.12 15.66
CA LEU A 218 19.22 2.32 14.22
C LEU A 218 18.22 3.35 13.70
N VAL A 219 16.95 3.31 14.15
CA VAL A 219 15.96 4.31 13.73
C VAL A 219 16.35 5.72 14.17
N ASN A 220 16.82 5.88 15.42
CA ASN A 220 17.32 7.17 15.90
C ASN A 220 18.54 7.68 15.11
N ALA A 221 19.36 6.78 14.55
CA ALA A 221 20.49 7.14 13.71
C ALA A 221 20.09 7.50 12.26
N VAL A 222 19.00 6.92 11.75
CA VAL A 222 18.58 7.05 10.34
C VAL A 222 17.49 8.11 10.13
N GLY A 223 16.67 8.43 11.15
CA GLY A 223 15.41 9.14 10.94
C GLY A 223 15.07 10.25 11.95
N VAL A 224 15.10 11.48 11.42
CA VAL A 224 14.32 12.68 11.76
C VAL A 224 14.61 13.31 13.14
N ARG A 225 15.38 14.41 13.12
CA ARG A 225 15.37 15.40 14.21
C ARG A 225 13.92 15.78 14.49
N SER A 226 13.53 15.59 15.75
CA SER A 226 12.26 16.04 16.34
C SER A 226 11.90 17.46 15.93
#